data_AF-A0A1Y3BRA5-F1
#
_entry.id   AF-A0A1Y3BRA5-F1
#
_cell.length_a   1.000
_cell.length_b   1.000
_cell.length_c   1.000
_cell.angle_alpha   90.00
_cell.angle_beta   90.00
_cell.angle_gamma   90.00
#
_symmetry.space_group_name_H-M   'P 1'
#
loop_
_entity.id
_entity.type
_entity.pdbx_description
1 polymer ?
#
loop_
_entity_poly.entity_id
_entity_poly.type
_entity_poly.pdbx_seq_one_letter_code
_entity_poly.pdbx_strand_id
1 'polypeptide(L)'
;MSRHSILTGIRNNNNSSDLNWSFVQIKGTLEDEFSDADLLSCVEFNSTGQLLACGDKGGRIVIFQENEVYFCFVFFVRKFL
;
A
#
# COMPACT_ATOMS: atom_id res chain seq x y z
N MET A 1 -11.76 14.95 -19.45
CA MET A 1 -10.50 14.17 -19.42
C MET A 1 -10.78 12.91 -18.64
N SER A 2 -10.79 11.77 -19.33
CA SER A 2 -11.30 10.49 -18.82
C SER A 2 -10.45 9.98 -17.67
N ARG A 3 -11.07 9.80 -16.49
CA ARG A 3 -10.50 9.02 -15.39
C ARG A 3 -10.43 7.56 -15.83
N HIS A 4 -9.28 7.16 -16.40
CA HIS A 4 -8.97 5.75 -16.61
C HIS A 4 -8.72 5.12 -15.24
N SER A 5 -9.79 4.61 -14.63
CA SER A 5 -9.72 3.69 -13.51
C SER A 5 -9.04 2.40 -13.98
N ILE A 6 -7.83 2.11 -13.50
CA ILE A 6 -7.07 0.88 -13.80
C ILE A 6 -7.73 -0.37 -13.14
N LEU A 7 -8.92 -0.23 -12.53
CA LEU A 7 -9.59 -1.30 -11.78
C LEU A 7 -10.52 -2.21 -12.61
N THR A 8 -10.67 -2.00 -13.92
CA THR A 8 -11.63 -2.75 -14.76
C THR A 8 -11.16 -4.15 -15.20
N GLY A 9 -10.35 -4.85 -14.39
CA GLY A 9 -9.56 -6.00 -14.84
C GLY A 9 -9.91 -7.39 -14.29
N ILE A 10 -10.78 -7.53 -13.28
CA ILE A 10 -11.10 -8.86 -12.70
C ILE A 10 -12.55 -9.23 -13.03
N ARG A 11 -12.77 -9.83 -14.21
CA ARG A 11 -13.99 -10.60 -14.50
C ARG A 11 -13.67 -12.09 -14.31
N ASN A 12 -14.11 -12.68 -13.20
CA ASN A 12 -14.14 -14.13 -13.06
C ASN A 12 -15.57 -14.62 -13.31
N ASN A 13 -15.73 -15.37 -14.40
CA ASN A 13 -16.90 -16.21 -14.58
C ASN A 13 -16.87 -17.36 -13.56
N ASN A 14 -18.00 -17.53 -12.86
CA ASN A 14 -18.49 -18.71 -12.11
C ASN A 14 -18.58 -18.52 -10.58
N ASN A 15 -19.80 -18.20 -10.12
CA ASN A 15 -20.41 -18.58 -8.83
C ASN A 15 -19.56 -18.49 -7.55
N SER A 16 -18.89 -17.37 -7.34
CA SER A 16 -18.42 -16.94 -6.01
C SER A 16 -18.80 -15.48 -5.86
N SER A 17 -19.40 -15.10 -4.72
CA SER A 17 -19.70 -13.69 -4.38
C SER A 17 -18.59 -12.77 -4.86
N ASP A 18 -18.89 -11.94 -5.86
CA ASP A 18 -17.91 -11.13 -6.55
C ASP A 18 -17.13 -10.28 -5.54
N LEU A 19 -15.80 -10.41 -5.55
CA LEU A 19 -14.92 -9.61 -4.70
C LEU A 19 -15.11 -8.14 -5.05
N ASN A 20 -15.80 -7.39 -4.18
CA ASN A 20 -16.05 -5.97 -4.38
C ASN A 20 -14.91 -5.13 -3.76
N TRP A 21 -13.94 -4.78 -4.59
CA TRP A 21 -12.83 -3.91 -4.18
C TRP A 21 -13.28 -2.45 -4.12
N SER A 22 -13.07 -1.83 -2.96
CA SER A 22 -13.30 -0.39 -2.76
C SER A 22 -11.98 0.35 -2.57
N PHE A 23 -11.89 1.56 -3.11
CA PHE A 23 -10.79 2.46 -2.80
C PHE A 23 -10.93 2.98 -1.36
N VAL A 24 -9.89 2.82 -0.55
CA VAL A 24 -9.92 3.21 0.86
C VAL A 24 -8.92 4.33 1.15
N GLN A 25 -7.67 4.20 0.70
CA GLN A 25 -6.59 5.10 1.12
C GLN A 25 -5.45 5.17 0.12
N ILE A 26 -4.79 6.34 0.04
CA ILE A 26 -3.46 6.53 -0.57
C ILE A 26 -2.52 7.07 0.51
N LYS A 27 -1.27 6.61 0.50
CA LYS A 27 -0.18 7.11 1.33
C LYS A 27 0.98 7.54 0.42
N GLY A 28 1.55 8.72 0.67
CA GLY A 28 2.63 9.30 -0.14
C GLY A 28 2.43 10.79 -0.34
N THR A 29 3.39 11.42 -1.04
CA THR A 29 3.30 12.81 -1.50
C THR A 29 2.78 12.85 -2.94
N LEU A 30 2.07 13.92 -3.29
CA LEU A 30 1.61 14.21 -4.67
C LEU A 30 2.62 15.06 -5.44
N GLU A 31 3.71 15.46 -4.80
CA GLU A 31 4.74 16.30 -5.41
C GLU A 31 5.58 15.46 -6.36
N ASP A 32 5.92 16.02 -7.52
CA ASP A 32 6.78 15.39 -8.53
C ASP A 32 8.25 15.24 -8.07
N GLU A 33 8.57 15.70 -6.86
CA GLU A 33 9.87 15.56 -6.22
C GLU A 33 9.93 14.31 -5.33
N PHE A 34 9.88 13.12 -5.94
CA PHE A 34 10.29 11.88 -5.28
C PHE A 34 11.66 11.44 -5.81
N SER A 35 12.52 10.98 -4.91
CA SER A 35 13.82 10.41 -5.32
C SER A 35 13.67 8.92 -5.60
N ASP A 36 14.63 8.35 -6.34
CA ASP A 36 14.71 6.88 -6.50
C ASP A 36 14.76 6.15 -5.15
N ALA A 37 15.27 6.79 -4.10
CA ALA A 37 15.31 6.25 -2.75
C ALA A 37 13.90 6.14 -2.11
N ASP A 38 12.91 6.88 -2.60
CA ASP A 38 11.52 6.86 -2.11
C ASP A 38 10.66 5.78 -2.78
N LEU A 39 11.18 5.10 -3.81
CA LEU A 39 10.46 4.03 -4.50
C LEU A 39 10.30 2.80 -3.60
N LEU A 40 9.04 2.43 -3.33
CA LEU A 40 8.71 1.18 -2.65
C LEU A 40 9.32 -0.02 -3.39
N SER A 41 9.98 -0.87 -2.62
CA SER A 41 10.71 -2.05 -3.08
C SER A 41 10.10 -3.35 -2.54
N CYS A 42 9.41 -3.30 -1.40
CA CYS A 42 8.73 -4.45 -0.81
C CYS A 42 7.51 -4.01 0.02
N VAL A 43 6.54 -4.93 0.13
CA VAL A 43 5.36 -4.86 1.01
C VAL A 43 5.10 -6.24 1.60
N GLU A 44 4.82 -6.32 2.90
CA GLU A 44 4.56 -7.58 3.58
C GLU A 44 3.60 -7.40 4.75
N PHE A 45 2.58 -8.26 4.83
CA PHE A 45 1.73 -8.38 6.00
C PHE A 45 2.33 -9.33 7.01
N ASN A 46 2.14 -9.04 8.30
CA ASN A 46 2.36 -10.05 9.32
C ASN A 46 1.28 -11.15 9.23
N SER A 47 1.50 -12.27 9.93
CA SER A 47 0.60 -13.42 9.89
C SER A 47 -0.84 -13.14 10.36
N THR A 48 -1.06 -12.09 11.16
CA THR A 48 -2.38 -11.70 11.64
C THR A 48 -3.11 -10.74 10.71
N GLY A 49 -2.42 -10.15 9.73
CA GLY A 49 -2.96 -9.12 8.83
C GLY A 49 -3.08 -7.72 9.45
N GLN A 50 -2.78 -7.57 10.74
CA GLN A 50 -2.95 -6.31 11.48
C GLN A 50 -1.82 -5.31 11.26
N LEU A 51 -0.65 -5.80 10.82
CA LEU A 51 0.51 -4.98 10.50
C LEU A 51 0.90 -5.15 9.04
N LEU A 52 1.16 -4.02 8.38
CA LEU A 52 1.70 -3.95 7.04
C LEU A 52 3.06 -3.26 7.10
N ALA A 53 4.12 -3.97 6.75
CA ALA A 53 5.44 -3.39 6.54
C ALA A 53 5.60 -3.02 5.06
N CYS A 54 6.20 -1.87 4.77
CA CYS A 54 6.74 -1.57 3.46
C CYS A 54 8.16 -1.04 3.58
N GLY A 55 8.96 -1.27 2.54
CA GLY A 55 10.33 -0.77 2.46
C GLY A 55 10.59 -0.13 1.11
N ASP A 56 11.49 0.85 1.07
CA ASP A 56 11.94 1.49 -0.17
C ASP A 56 13.44 1.32 -0.43
N LYS A 57 13.88 1.75 -1.62
CA LYS A 57 15.28 1.65 -2.05
C LYS A 57 16.24 2.45 -1.16
N GLY A 58 15.75 3.44 -0.42
CA GLY A 58 16.52 4.23 0.55
C GLY A 58 16.80 3.51 1.87
N GLY A 59 16.34 2.26 2.02
CA GLY A 59 16.51 1.47 3.24
C GLY A 59 15.56 1.87 4.36
N ARG A 60 14.50 2.60 4.04
CA ARG A 60 13.50 3.05 5.00
C ARG A 60 12.46 1.95 5.13
N ILE A 61 12.15 1.55 6.36
CA ILE A 61 11.08 0.59 6.65
C ILE A 61 9.96 1.33 7.35
N VAL A 62 8.75 1.21 6.83
CA VAL A 62 7.55 1.78 7.42
C VAL A 62 6.64 0.66 7.88
N ILE A 63 6.13 0.75 9.10
CA ILE A 63 5.11 -0.17 9.60
C ILE A 63 3.80 0.59 9.79
N PHE A 64 2.74 0.04 9.20
CA PHE A 64 1.36 0.47 9.41
C PHE A 64 0.62 -0.52 10.30
N GLN A 65 -0.28 0.00 11.13
CA GLN A 65 -1.22 -0.80 11.90
C GLN A 65 -2.64 -0.51 11.42
N GLU A 66 -3.41 -1.58 11.25
CA GLU A 66 -4.83 -1.50 10.94
C GLU A 66 -5.61 -0.83 12.08
N ASN A 67 -6.48 0.12 11.74
CA ASN A 67 -7.45 0.74 12.62
C ASN A 67 -8.81 0.82 11.91
N GLU A 68 -9.74 -0.06 12.29
CA GLU A 68 -11.13 -0.26 11.79
C GLU A 68 -11.32 -0.29 10.27
N VAL A 69 -10.93 0.77 9.57
CA VAL A 69 -11.06 0.97 8.13
C VAL A 69 -9.71 1.29 7.46
N TYR A 70 -8.70 1.74 8.19
CA TYR A 70 -7.47 2.34 7.62
C TYR A 70 -6.19 1.81 8.22
N PHE A 71 -5.12 1.82 7.42
CA PHE A 71 -3.75 1.62 7.91
C PHE A 71 -3.13 2.95 8.37
N CYS A 72 -2.89 3.08 9.66
CA CYS A 72 -2.23 4.22 10.29
C CYS A 72 -0.71 4.02 10.32
N PHE A 73 0.06 5.06 10.00
CA PHE A 73 1.52 5.02 10.13
C PHE A 73 1.88 4.90 11.60
N VAL A 74 2.69 3.90 11.94
CA VAL A 74 3.13 3.68 13.33
C VAL A 74 4.58 4.13 13.50
N PHE A 75 5.48 3.70 12.62
CA PHE A 75 6.90 4.02 12.71
C PHE A 75 7.60 4.04 11.35
N PHE A 76 8.67 4.82 11.31
CA PHE A 76 9.69 4.77 10.27
C PHE A 76 11.00 4.30 10.91
N VAL A 77 11.48 3.12 10.54
CA VAL A 77 12.79 2.61 10.95
C VAL A 77 13.77 2.97 9.84
N ARG A 78 14.57 4.01 10.08
CA ARG A 78 15.81 4.22 9.30
C ARG A 78 16.88 3.36 9.95
N LYS A 79 17.20 2.22 9.36
CA LYS A 79 18.41 1.49 9.76
C LYS A 79 19.59 2.15 9.05
N PHE A 80 20.26 3.09 9.71
CA PHE A 80 21.62 3.47 9.34
C PHE A 80 22.52 2.29 9.72
N LEU A 81 22.94 1.50 8.72
CA LEU A 81 24.17 0.72 8.81
C LEU A 81 25.25 1.46 8.02
#